data_AF-A0A1T3CIL8-F1
#
_entry.id   AF-A0A1T3CIL8-F1
#
_cell.length_a   1.000
_cell.length_b   1.000
_cell.length_c   1.000
_cell.angle_alpha   90.00
_cell.angle_beta   90.00
_cell.angle_gamma   90.00
#
_symmetry.space_group_name_H-M   'P 1'
#
loop_
_entity.id
_entity.type
_entity.pdbx_description
1 polymer ?
#
loop_
_entity_poly.entity_id
_entity_poly.type
_entity_poly.pdbx_seq_one_letter_code
_entity_poly.pdbx_strand_id
1 'polypeptide(L)'
;MDVSEREDFVRKPRQRAMPLFPTPFKECRKTDAKSWNVFTPDLNVLKYKETLSKDQEKNLHDRAENLVWRAVGAEYYRASEFYWEICAWHDIFNLIHTDEKFRVDKRPYRFVEPDSNGKLSVSTRIPDATFGIKTFFFALNSFGFPVYRSNPKKEPEPLLREEYLCYMTRHPRCNLIMDGVWGEAGLIFPFAAYEAKSGRHRYDGSAEKQVQHACQTYLAMLDDLARDPNNVTEYQTKESSQFQFFAFTSSASFWEVHVAWSSLEDCMMQTIWKGDIRKYSEALQLIYIVDQIHDFAIKQHYPFVLKHLEAWYARDRQFSMNMGSWDTHPDPPWLVLERESRTFKQEKAREEREARKTRKGRIEKPKPSKRAPRKGKGKAWNWELLEQRKEREEVGEEVIAMLSRPISISSDSD
;
A
#
# COMPACT_ATOMS: atom_id res chain seq x y z
N MET A 1 1.78 -24.38 28.29
CA MET A 1 0.31 -24.31 28.33
C MET A 1 -0.15 -24.01 26.93
N ASP A 2 -1.02 -24.86 26.40
CA ASP A 2 -1.54 -24.76 25.05
C ASP A 2 -2.42 -23.51 24.93
N VAL A 3 -2.06 -22.59 24.04
CA VAL A 3 -2.75 -21.30 23.85
C VAL A 3 -4.05 -21.48 23.06
N SER A 4 -4.29 -22.68 22.53
CA SER A 4 -5.40 -23.01 21.63
C SER A 4 -6.78 -23.09 22.29
N GLU A 5 -6.90 -23.06 23.63
CA GLU A 5 -8.18 -23.30 24.33
C GLU A 5 -8.77 -22.10 25.08
N ARG A 6 -8.19 -20.90 24.99
CA ARG A 6 -8.80 -19.70 25.58
C ARG A 6 -9.76 -19.03 24.59
N GLU A 7 -11.06 -19.19 24.79
CA GLU A 7 -12.13 -18.56 24.00
C GLU A 7 -11.98 -17.02 23.89
N ASP A 8 -11.30 -16.39 24.84
CA ASP A 8 -11.06 -14.94 24.87
C ASP A 8 -10.13 -14.43 23.76
N PHE A 9 -9.33 -15.29 23.13
CA PHE A 9 -8.39 -14.91 22.06
C PHE A 9 -8.85 -15.29 20.65
N VAL A 10 -10.10 -15.72 20.51
CA VAL A 10 -10.72 -15.93 19.21
C VAL A 10 -11.10 -14.57 18.61
N ARG A 11 -10.47 -14.21 17.50
CA ARG A 11 -10.80 -12.97 16.77
C ARG A 11 -12.24 -13.04 16.28
N LYS A 12 -13.09 -12.17 16.81
CA LYS A 12 -14.50 -12.11 16.46
C LYS A 12 -14.69 -11.24 15.20
N PRO A 13 -15.50 -11.66 14.23
CA PRO A 13 -15.80 -10.86 13.05
C PRO A 13 -16.54 -9.57 13.41
N ARG A 14 -16.29 -8.48 12.68
CA ARG A 14 -17.18 -7.30 12.68
C ARG A 14 -18.54 -7.64 12.09
N GLN A 15 -19.56 -6.84 12.41
CA GLN A 15 -20.86 -6.98 11.76
C GLN A 15 -20.82 -6.49 10.32
N ARG A 16 -21.36 -7.29 9.40
CA ARG A 16 -21.42 -6.97 7.97
C ARG A 16 -22.73 -7.44 7.37
N ALA A 17 -23.18 -6.72 6.36
CA ALA A 17 -24.37 -7.04 5.57
C ALA A 17 -24.09 -6.76 4.10
N MET A 18 -24.82 -7.46 3.22
CA MET A 18 -24.82 -7.15 1.80
C MET A 18 -25.71 -5.93 1.52
N PRO A 19 -25.36 -5.09 0.52
CA PRO A 19 -24.12 -5.11 -0.26
C PRO A 19 -22.90 -4.67 0.57
N LEU A 20 -21.71 -5.23 0.28
CA LEU A 20 -20.50 -4.81 0.99
C LEU A 20 -20.19 -3.34 0.70
N PHE A 21 -19.81 -2.65 1.76
CA PHE A 21 -19.42 -1.25 1.71
C PHE A 21 -17.98 -1.09 2.19
N PRO A 22 -17.12 -0.36 1.46
CA PRO A 22 -15.69 -0.22 1.76
C PRO A 22 -15.46 0.78 2.92
N THR A 23 -15.95 0.41 4.10
CA THR A 23 -15.78 1.14 5.35
C THR A 23 -14.58 0.58 6.12
N PRO A 24 -13.60 1.42 6.48
CA PRO A 24 -12.51 1.02 7.36
C PRO A 24 -13.01 0.53 8.73
N PHE A 25 -12.16 -0.17 9.48
CA PHE A 25 -12.39 -0.38 10.92
C PHE A 25 -12.47 0.95 11.67
N LYS A 26 -13.29 1.02 12.73
CA LYS A 26 -13.65 2.29 13.40
C LYS A 26 -12.46 2.93 14.09
N GLU A 27 -11.75 2.13 14.88
CA GLU A 27 -10.60 2.57 15.67
C GLU A 27 -9.37 1.73 15.35
N CYS A 28 -8.19 2.31 15.61
CA CYS A 28 -6.93 1.58 15.61
C CYS A 28 -6.37 1.60 17.04
N ARG A 29 -6.37 0.45 17.71
CA ARG A 29 -5.99 0.29 19.12
C ARG A 29 -4.64 -0.37 19.27
N LYS A 30 -3.80 0.17 20.15
CA LYS A 30 -2.49 -0.41 20.45
C LYS A 30 -2.62 -1.59 21.42
N THR A 31 -2.04 -2.74 21.08
CA THR A 31 -2.06 -3.94 21.94
C THR A 31 -0.86 -4.85 21.67
N ASP A 32 -0.73 -5.96 22.38
CA ASP A 32 0.37 -6.94 22.22
C ASP A 32 -0.06 -8.13 21.34
N ALA A 33 0.62 -8.32 20.21
CA ALA A 33 0.31 -9.32 19.19
C ALA A 33 0.54 -10.76 19.66
N LYS A 34 1.43 -10.98 20.65
CA LYS A 34 1.75 -12.32 21.17
C LYS A 34 0.53 -13.08 21.69
N SER A 35 -0.48 -12.36 22.17
CA SER A 35 -1.69 -12.97 22.72
C SER A 35 -2.73 -13.35 21.64
N TRP A 36 -2.52 -12.96 20.38
CA TRP A 36 -3.54 -13.02 19.32
C TRP A 36 -3.19 -13.92 18.14
N ASN A 37 -2.20 -14.81 18.32
CA ASN A 37 -1.67 -15.70 17.28
C ASN A 37 -1.36 -14.94 15.96
N VAL A 38 -0.83 -13.73 16.09
CA VAL A 38 -0.38 -12.89 14.98
C VAL A 38 1.07 -13.28 14.70
N PHE A 39 1.43 -13.47 13.43
CA PHE A 39 2.81 -13.67 13.07
C PHE A 39 3.61 -12.39 13.31
N THR A 40 4.66 -12.50 14.12
CA THR A 40 5.66 -11.46 14.36
C THR A 40 7.03 -12.00 13.96
N PRO A 41 7.80 -11.28 13.12
CA PRO A 41 9.19 -11.63 12.81
C PRO A 41 10.02 -11.89 14.06
N ASP A 42 10.84 -12.94 14.04
CA ASP A 42 11.76 -13.26 15.14
C ASP A 42 12.86 -12.19 15.18
N LEU A 43 12.99 -11.49 16.31
CA LEU A 43 13.97 -10.41 16.43
C LEU A 43 15.42 -10.89 16.65
N ASN A 44 15.60 -12.20 16.85
CA ASN A 44 16.91 -12.80 17.09
C ASN A 44 17.63 -13.10 15.77
N VAL A 45 18.51 -12.18 15.37
CA VAL A 45 19.36 -12.28 14.17
C VAL A 45 20.14 -13.59 14.11
N LEU A 46 20.69 -14.04 15.25
CA LEU A 46 21.54 -15.24 15.29
C LEU A 46 20.73 -16.49 14.93
N LYS A 47 19.54 -16.62 15.50
CA LYS A 47 18.63 -17.73 15.20
C LYS A 47 18.16 -17.70 13.75
N TYR A 48 17.93 -16.51 13.18
CA TYR A 48 17.58 -16.40 11.77
C TYR A 48 18.74 -16.82 10.86
N LYS A 49 19.96 -16.37 11.16
CA LYS A 49 21.17 -16.74 10.40
C LYS A 49 21.41 -18.25 10.34
N GLU A 50 21.09 -18.98 11.40
CA GLU A 50 21.18 -20.45 11.42
C GLU A 50 20.30 -21.12 10.35
N THR A 51 19.27 -20.43 9.85
CA THR A 51 18.38 -20.94 8.79
C THR A 51 18.87 -20.63 7.37
N LEU A 52 19.91 -19.79 7.23
CA LEU A 52 20.40 -19.30 5.95
C LEU A 52 21.56 -20.15 5.43
N SER A 53 21.67 -20.26 4.10
CA SER A 53 22.90 -20.69 3.45
C SER A 53 23.98 -19.61 3.56
N LYS A 54 25.25 -19.97 3.33
CA LYS A 54 26.36 -19.02 3.33
C LYS A 54 26.16 -17.87 2.33
N ASP A 55 25.60 -18.17 1.16
CA ASP A 55 25.33 -17.17 0.12
C ASP A 55 24.19 -16.23 0.52
N GLN A 56 23.15 -16.77 1.17
CA GLN A 56 22.04 -15.97 1.70
C GLN A 56 22.49 -15.07 2.84
N GLU A 57 23.31 -15.58 3.75
CA GLU A 57 23.90 -14.78 4.83
C GLU A 57 24.78 -13.67 4.26
N LYS A 58 25.66 -13.98 3.31
CA LYS A 58 26.49 -12.96 2.64
C LYS A 58 25.63 -11.89 1.97
N ASN A 59 24.60 -12.29 1.22
CA ASN A 59 23.69 -11.35 0.57
C ASN A 59 22.96 -10.45 1.58
N LEU A 60 22.53 -11.01 2.72
CA LEU A 60 21.92 -10.25 3.82
C LEU A 60 22.89 -9.20 4.37
N HIS A 61 24.15 -9.57 4.60
CA HIS A 61 25.20 -8.66 5.04
C HIS A 61 25.46 -7.54 4.03
N ASP A 62 25.65 -7.88 2.76
CA ASP A 62 25.90 -6.91 1.68
C ASP A 62 24.76 -5.90 1.55
N ARG A 63 23.50 -6.36 1.64
CA ARG A 63 22.31 -5.48 1.63
C ARG A 63 22.29 -4.53 2.82
N ALA A 64 22.61 -5.02 4.02
CA ALA A 64 22.66 -4.18 5.22
C ALA A 64 23.78 -3.13 5.16
N GLU A 65 24.96 -3.47 4.66
CA GLU A 65 26.07 -2.52 4.47
C GLU A 65 25.71 -1.42 3.48
N ASN A 66 25.13 -1.80 2.34
CA ASN A 66 24.66 -0.84 1.33
C ASN A 66 23.58 0.10 1.89
N LEU A 67 22.64 -0.44 2.67
CA LEU A 67 21.60 0.37 3.33
C LEU A 67 22.21 1.40 4.29
N VAL A 68 23.16 1.00 5.13
CA VAL A 68 23.87 1.92 6.06
C VAL A 68 24.58 3.00 5.29
N TRP A 69 25.37 2.62 4.27
CA TRP A 69 26.16 3.56 3.49
C TRP A 69 25.26 4.62 2.83
N ARG A 70 24.15 4.19 2.22
CA ARG A 70 23.16 5.12 1.62
C ARG A 70 22.47 5.98 2.67
N ALA A 71 22.09 5.43 3.82
CA ALA A 71 21.44 6.19 4.89
C ALA A 71 22.36 7.28 5.48
N VAL A 72 23.64 6.97 5.67
CA VAL A 72 24.64 7.95 6.14
C VAL A 72 24.85 9.04 5.09
N GLY A 73 24.98 8.67 3.81
CA GLY A 73 25.09 9.62 2.72
C GLY A 73 23.87 10.53 2.61
N ALA A 74 22.66 9.96 2.61
CA ALA A 74 21.41 10.70 2.53
C ALA A 74 21.24 11.72 3.66
N GLU A 75 21.64 11.35 4.89
CA GLU A 75 21.63 12.28 6.02
C GLU A 75 22.65 13.41 5.83
N TYR A 76 23.87 13.08 5.41
CA TYR A 76 24.95 14.05 5.17
C TYR A 76 24.55 15.10 4.13
N TYR A 77 23.95 14.66 3.02
CA TYR A 77 23.48 15.54 1.94
C TYR A 77 22.10 16.14 2.19
N ARG A 78 21.45 15.84 3.32
CA ARG A 78 20.08 16.28 3.64
C ARG A 78 19.09 15.95 2.53
N ALA A 79 19.15 14.70 2.06
CA ALA A 79 18.36 14.21 0.96
C ALA A 79 16.86 14.43 1.21
N SER A 80 16.11 14.64 0.11
CA SER A 80 14.68 14.88 0.15
C SER A 80 13.90 13.65 0.61
N GLU A 81 12.65 13.84 1.04
CA GLU A 81 11.73 12.74 1.38
C GLU A 81 11.59 11.74 0.21
N PHE A 82 11.57 12.25 -1.02
CA PHE A 82 11.51 11.44 -2.23
C PHE A 82 12.74 10.55 -2.43
N TYR A 83 13.93 11.02 -2.04
CA TYR A 83 15.14 10.21 -2.09
C TYR A 83 15.04 9.00 -1.13
N TRP A 84 14.54 9.23 0.09
CA TRP A 84 14.31 8.16 1.06
C TRP A 84 13.27 7.15 0.57
N GLU A 85 12.24 7.59 -0.15
CA GLU A 85 11.27 6.71 -0.82
C GLU A 85 11.96 5.79 -1.84
N ILE A 86 12.77 6.34 -2.75
CA ILE A 86 13.49 5.54 -3.75
C ILE A 86 14.45 4.54 -3.10
N CYS A 87 15.23 4.97 -2.11
CA CYS A 87 16.13 4.06 -1.39
C CYS A 87 15.37 2.94 -0.68
N ALA A 88 14.22 3.23 -0.08
CA ALA A 88 13.40 2.19 0.54
C ALA A 88 12.97 1.11 -0.46
N TRP A 89 12.54 1.51 -1.66
CA TRP A 89 12.12 0.58 -2.70
C TRP A 89 13.28 -0.32 -3.16
N HIS A 90 14.47 0.25 -3.34
CA HIS A 90 15.64 -0.46 -3.85
C HIS A 90 16.39 -1.29 -2.80
N ASP A 91 16.52 -0.79 -1.57
CA ASP A 91 17.44 -1.39 -0.59
C ASP A 91 16.70 -2.29 0.40
N ILE A 92 15.50 -1.87 0.81
CA ILE A 92 14.73 -2.54 1.85
C ILE A 92 13.72 -3.50 1.22
N PHE A 93 12.93 -3.00 0.28
CA PHE A 93 11.79 -3.74 -0.27
C PHE A 93 12.07 -4.51 -1.56
N ASN A 94 13.31 -4.52 -2.05
CA ASN A 94 13.62 -5.03 -3.38
C ASN A 94 13.28 -6.51 -3.60
N LEU A 95 13.43 -7.37 -2.57
CA LEU A 95 13.02 -8.77 -2.70
C LEU A 95 11.52 -8.90 -2.95
N ILE A 96 10.69 -8.11 -2.27
CA ILE A 96 9.24 -8.10 -2.49
C ILE A 96 8.91 -7.48 -3.85
N HIS A 97 9.57 -6.37 -4.20
CA HIS A 97 9.34 -5.64 -5.45
C HIS A 97 9.70 -6.47 -6.70
N THR A 98 10.70 -7.34 -6.60
CA THR A 98 11.16 -8.20 -7.71
C THR A 98 10.50 -9.59 -7.74
N ASP A 99 9.70 -9.93 -6.73
CA ASP A 99 8.97 -11.20 -6.68
C ASP A 99 7.85 -11.24 -7.74
N GLU A 100 7.76 -12.36 -8.47
CA GLU A 100 6.75 -12.54 -9.53
C GLU A 100 5.30 -12.53 -9.00
N LYS A 101 5.08 -12.87 -7.72
CA LYS A 101 3.75 -12.96 -7.09
C LYS A 101 3.24 -11.63 -6.58
N PHE A 102 4.12 -10.67 -6.34
CA PHE A 102 3.77 -9.43 -5.67
C PHE A 102 3.97 -8.23 -6.57
N ARG A 103 3.29 -7.15 -6.19
CA ARG A 103 3.47 -5.84 -6.77
C ARG A 103 3.65 -4.85 -5.63
N VAL A 104 4.60 -3.94 -5.83
CA VAL A 104 4.81 -2.77 -4.98
C VAL A 104 4.56 -1.54 -5.83
N ASP A 105 3.64 -0.70 -5.39
CA ASP A 105 3.24 0.49 -6.15
C ASP A 105 2.80 1.61 -5.20
N LYS A 106 2.89 2.86 -5.66
CA LYS A 106 2.34 4.03 -4.97
C LYS A 106 0.82 4.06 -5.21
N ARG A 107 0.11 3.10 -4.60
CA ARG A 107 -1.28 2.77 -4.92
C ARG A 107 -2.26 3.59 -4.06
N PRO A 108 -3.10 4.47 -4.64
CA PRO A 108 -4.15 5.14 -3.88
C PRO A 108 -5.12 4.12 -3.29
N TYR A 109 -5.69 4.45 -2.13
CA TYR A 109 -6.85 3.73 -1.63
C TYR A 109 -7.99 4.69 -1.28
N ARG A 110 -9.20 4.24 -1.60
CA ARG A 110 -10.46 4.92 -1.36
C ARG A 110 -11.19 4.24 -0.21
N PHE A 111 -11.93 5.04 0.54
CA PHE A 111 -12.69 4.59 1.70
C PHE A 111 -13.91 5.48 1.88
N VAL A 112 -14.93 4.92 2.54
CA VAL A 112 -16.12 5.68 2.90
C VAL A 112 -16.08 6.07 4.37
N GLU A 113 -16.29 7.35 4.62
CA GLU A 113 -16.41 7.92 5.96
C GLU A 113 -17.52 9.00 5.98
N PRO A 114 -18.17 9.23 7.13
CA PRO A 114 -19.05 10.37 7.30
C PRO A 114 -18.27 11.68 7.22
N ASP A 115 -18.78 12.64 6.46
CA ASP A 115 -18.27 14.00 6.41
C ASP A 115 -18.63 14.80 7.68
N SER A 116 -18.25 16.09 7.72
CA SER A 116 -18.53 16.98 8.85
C SER A 116 -20.03 17.17 9.14
N ASN A 117 -20.91 16.80 8.21
CA ASN A 117 -22.36 16.90 8.34
C ASN A 117 -23.00 15.51 8.59
N GLY A 118 -22.19 14.46 8.78
CA GLY A 118 -22.65 13.08 8.95
C GLY A 118 -23.08 12.39 7.66
N LYS A 119 -22.91 13.01 6.48
CA LYS A 119 -23.21 12.40 5.18
C LYS A 119 -22.04 11.53 4.74
N LEU A 120 -22.31 10.32 4.25
CA LEU A 120 -21.27 9.46 3.72
C LEU A 120 -20.60 10.11 2.51
N SER A 121 -19.27 10.06 2.47
CA SER A 121 -18.45 10.63 1.40
C SER A 121 -17.27 9.71 1.10
N VAL A 122 -16.76 9.79 -0.15
CA VAL A 122 -15.56 9.06 -0.56
C VAL A 122 -14.32 9.92 -0.39
N SER A 123 -13.41 9.43 0.44
CA SER A 123 -12.09 9.99 0.67
C SER A 123 -11.01 9.12 0.04
N THR A 124 -9.84 9.71 -0.23
CA THR A 124 -8.71 9.03 -0.86
C THR A 124 -7.44 9.36 -0.09
N ARG A 125 -6.58 8.36 0.10
CA ARG A 125 -5.20 8.52 0.61
C ARG A 125 -4.23 7.78 -0.31
N ILE A 126 -2.97 8.17 -0.27
CA ILE A 126 -1.92 7.61 -1.13
C ILE A 126 -0.70 7.34 -0.23
N PRO A 127 -0.43 6.08 0.15
CA PRO A 127 0.80 5.70 0.81
C PRO A 127 1.98 5.78 -0.16
N ASP A 128 3.20 5.89 0.37
CA ASP A 128 4.41 5.90 -0.46
C ASP A 128 4.70 4.54 -1.10
N ALA A 129 4.30 3.44 -0.45
CA ALA A 129 4.20 2.15 -1.12
C ALA A 129 3.06 1.31 -0.55
N THR A 130 2.44 0.51 -1.41
CA THR A 130 1.50 -0.56 -1.06
C THR A 130 2.02 -1.86 -1.62
N PHE A 131 1.91 -2.94 -0.85
CA PHE A 131 2.42 -4.26 -1.19
C PHE A 131 1.24 -5.21 -1.27
N GLY A 132 1.01 -5.81 -2.43
CA GLY A 132 -0.10 -6.74 -2.62
C GLY A 132 0.17 -7.75 -3.71
N ILE A 133 -0.85 -8.55 -4.01
CA ILE A 133 -0.74 -9.62 -4.99
C ILE A 133 -0.81 -9.03 -6.39
N LYS A 134 0.12 -9.47 -7.23
CA LYS A 134 0.18 -9.10 -8.63
C LYS A 134 -0.86 -9.91 -9.40
N THR A 135 -1.61 -9.20 -10.23
CA THR A 135 -2.55 -9.77 -11.19
C THR A 135 -1.92 -9.81 -12.57
N PHE A 136 -2.65 -10.40 -13.50
CA PHE A 136 -2.25 -10.39 -14.88
C PHE A 136 -3.44 -10.12 -15.80
N PHE A 137 -3.14 -9.45 -16.89
CA PHE A 137 -4.07 -9.23 -17.98
C PHE A 137 -3.85 -10.29 -19.07
N PHE A 138 -4.91 -10.93 -19.57
CA PHE A 138 -4.79 -11.86 -20.70
C PHE A 138 -4.76 -11.06 -22.01
N ALA A 139 -3.58 -10.55 -22.38
CA ALA A 139 -3.37 -10.05 -23.74
C ALA A 139 -2.87 -11.20 -24.63
N LEU A 140 -3.50 -11.39 -25.79
CA LEU A 140 -2.89 -12.13 -26.88
C LEU A 140 -1.95 -11.21 -27.65
N ASN A 141 -0.76 -11.68 -28.01
CA ASN A 141 0.08 -10.99 -28.98
C ASN A 141 -0.53 -11.10 -30.38
N SER A 142 0.05 -10.39 -31.35
CA SER A 142 -0.38 -10.42 -32.76
C SER A 142 -0.36 -11.81 -33.42
N PHE A 143 0.21 -12.82 -32.76
CA PHE A 143 0.28 -14.21 -33.22
C PHE A 143 -0.65 -15.14 -32.43
N GLY A 144 -1.52 -14.62 -31.57
CA GLY A 144 -2.47 -15.41 -30.79
C GLY A 144 -1.86 -16.13 -29.58
N PHE A 145 -0.63 -15.79 -29.17
CA PHE A 145 -0.03 -16.33 -27.95
C PHE A 145 -0.23 -15.39 -26.75
N PRO A 146 -0.47 -15.91 -25.54
CA PRO A 146 -0.57 -15.08 -24.34
C PRO A 146 0.72 -14.29 -24.10
N VAL A 147 0.60 -12.98 -23.87
CA VAL A 147 1.69 -12.08 -23.46
C VAL A 147 1.88 -12.20 -21.95
N TYR A 148 2.30 -13.37 -21.46
CA TYR A 148 2.80 -13.49 -20.09
C TYR A 148 4.33 -13.43 -20.10
N ARG A 149 4.87 -12.26 -19.77
CA ARG A 149 6.31 -12.03 -19.63
C ARG A 149 6.72 -12.24 -18.18
N SER A 150 7.22 -13.42 -17.85
CA SER A 150 8.27 -13.64 -16.83
C SER A 150 8.86 -15.05 -17.01
N ASN A 151 8.00 -16.06 -17.20
CA ASN A 151 8.44 -17.45 -17.39
C ASN A 151 7.40 -18.26 -18.22
N PRO A 152 7.71 -18.69 -19.46
CA PRO A 152 6.79 -19.43 -20.32
C PRO A 152 6.43 -20.83 -19.79
N LYS A 153 7.09 -21.31 -18.72
CA LYS A 153 6.84 -22.63 -18.11
C LYS A 153 5.87 -22.59 -16.92
N LYS A 154 5.52 -21.41 -16.41
CA LYS A 154 4.53 -21.27 -15.33
C LYS A 154 3.26 -20.63 -15.88
N GLU A 155 2.20 -21.43 -15.96
CA GLU A 155 0.88 -20.86 -16.18
C GLU A 155 0.50 -20.00 -14.96
N PRO A 156 -0.02 -18.79 -15.18
CA PRO A 156 -0.39 -17.91 -14.08
C PRO A 156 -1.70 -18.40 -13.44
N GLU A 157 -1.85 -18.17 -12.14
CA GLU A 157 -3.00 -18.61 -11.34
C GLU A 157 -4.33 -18.06 -11.90
N PRO A 158 -5.24 -18.88 -12.45
CA PRO A 158 -6.45 -18.40 -13.13
C PRO A 158 -7.30 -17.42 -12.33
N LEU A 159 -7.32 -17.54 -11.00
CA LEU A 159 -8.05 -16.64 -10.11
C LEU A 159 -7.50 -15.20 -10.11
N LEU A 160 -6.24 -14.99 -10.49
CA LEU A 160 -5.58 -13.68 -10.50
C LEU A 160 -5.70 -12.93 -11.83
N ARG A 161 -6.61 -13.38 -12.70
CA ARG A 161 -6.91 -12.74 -13.98
C ARG A 161 -7.69 -11.43 -13.75
N GLU A 162 -7.16 -10.31 -14.21
CA GLU A 162 -7.71 -8.97 -13.97
C GLU A 162 -9.17 -8.81 -14.42
N GLU A 163 -9.53 -9.39 -15.57
CA GLU A 163 -10.89 -9.28 -16.09
C GLU A 163 -11.89 -9.88 -15.08
N TYR A 164 -11.64 -11.09 -14.59
CA TYR A 164 -12.52 -11.77 -13.63
C TYR A 164 -12.63 -11.01 -12.31
N LEU A 165 -11.52 -10.49 -11.81
CA LEU A 165 -11.49 -9.70 -10.58
C LEU A 165 -12.29 -8.40 -10.72
N CYS A 166 -12.17 -7.72 -11.87
CA CYS A 166 -12.91 -6.51 -12.16
C CYS A 166 -14.42 -6.77 -12.30
N TYR A 167 -14.81 -7.89 -12.93
CA TYR A 167 -16.22 -8.30 -13.01
C TYR A 167 -16.82 -8.52 -11.63
N MET A 168 -16.17 -9.33 -10.81
CA MET A 168 -16.62 -9.64 -9.45
C MET A 168 -16.73 -8.40 -8.55
N THR A 169 -15.81 -7.45 -8.69
CA THR A 169 -15.84 -6.16 -7.97
C THR A 169 -17.06 -5.32 -8.34
N ARG A 170 -17.48 -5.37 -9.62
CA ARG A 170 -18.60 -4.57 -10.15
C ARG A 170 -19.95 -5.29 -10.05
N HIS A 171 -19.94 -6.59 -9.83
CA HIS A 171 -21.17 -7.39 -9.76
C HIS A 171 -21.99 -7.01 -8.51
N PRO A 172 -23.27 -6.57 -8.65
CA PRO A 172 -24.04 -6.03 -7.52
C PRO A 172 -24.25 -7.01 -6.35
N ARG A 173 -24.22 -8.32 -6.64
CA ARG A 173 -24.39 -9.40 -5.63
C ARG A 173 -23.09 -9.99 -5.11
N CYS A 174 -21.95 -9.63 -5.70
CA CYS A 174 -20.62 -10.05 -5.23
C CYS A 174 -19.93 -8.86 -4.57
N ASN A 175 -19.73 -7.76 -5.33
CA ASN A 175 -19.25 -6.45 -4.88
C ASN A 175 -18.00 -6.48 -3.97
N LEU A 176 -17.19 -7.53 -4.07
CA LEU A 176 -15.97 -7.67 -3.30
C LEU A 176 -14.93 -6.65 -3.78
N ILE A 177 -14.51 -5.76 -2.89
CA ILE A 177 -13.47 -4.77 -3.17
C ILE A 177 -12.10 -5.39 -2.95
N MET A 178 -11.33 -5.52 -4.03
CA MET A 178 -10.05 -6.25 -4.02
C MET A 178 -8.84 -5.32 -4.07
N ASP A 179 -9.00 -4.15 -4.68
CA ASP A 179 -7.99 -3.12 -4.86
C ASP A 179 -8.45 -1.83 -4.17
N GLY A 180 -7.51 -1.12 -3.54
CA GLY A 180 -7.78 0.15 -2.86
C GLY A 180 -8.35 1.22 -3.80
N VAL A 181 -8.05 1.15 -5.10
CA VAL A 181 -8.56 2.12 -6.09
C VAL A 181 -10.04 1.87 -6.42
N TRP A 182 -10.63 0.74 -6.04
CA TRP A 182 -11.99 0.30 -6.38
C TRP A 182 -12.21 0.12 -7.90
N GLY A 183 -12.66 -1.08 -8.28
CA GLY A 183 -13.00 -1.40 -9.67
C GLY A 183 -11.81 -1.55 -10.63
N GLU A 184 -10.59 -1.46 -10.11
CA GLU A 184 -9.34 -1.89 -10.73
C GLU A 184 -8.84 -3.18 -10.06
N ALA A 185 -7.87 -3.85 -10.67
CA ALA A 185 -7.31 -5.09 -10.15
C ALA A 185 -5.77 -5.12 -10.20
N GLY A 186 -5.08 -3.99 -10.41
CA GLY A 186 -3.63 -4.01 -10.67
C GLY A 186 -2.75 -4.41 -9.47
N LEU A 187 -3.27 -4.27 -8.24
CA LEU A 187 -2.64 -4.70 -6.99
C LEU A 187 -3.75 -5.06 -6.00
N ILE A 188 -3.96 -6.36 -5.76
CA ILE A 188 -5.09 -6.83 -4.95
C ILE A 188 -4.66 -7.30 -3.56
N PHE A 189 -5.59 -7.23 -2.61
CA PHE A 189 -5.48 -7.72 -1.24
C PHE A 189 -4.11 -7.42 -0.59
N PRO A 190 -3.83 -6.13 -0.31
CA PRO A 190 -2.54 -5.72 0.22
C PRO A 190 -2.22 -6.40 1.56
N PHE A 191 -0.95 -6.74 1.76
CA PHE A 191 -0.43 -7.28 3.02
C PHE A 191 0.50 -6.32 3.75
N ALA A 192 0.97 -5.27 3.08
CA ALA A 192 1.72 -4.21 3.74
C ALA A 192 1.52 -2.82 3.09
N ALA A 193 1.89 -1.77 3.82
CA ALA A 193 2.06 -0.41 3.32
C ALA A 193 3.24 0.29 3.98
N TYR A 194 3.80 1.28 3.28
CA TYR A 194 4.91 2.11 3.74
C TYR A 194 4.56 3.61 3.62
N GLU A 195 4.92 4.37 4.64
CA GLU A 195 4.83 5.83 4.65
C GLU A 195 6.15 6.45 5.11
N ALA A 196 6.73 7.30 4.27
CA ALA A 196 7.88 8.11 4.57
C ALA A 196 7.46 9.50 5.03
N LYS A 197 8.23 10.12 5.91
CA LYS A 197 8.13 11.54 6.23
C LYS A 197 9.51 12.15 6.32
N SER A 198 9.63 13.43 5.98
CA SER A 198 10.90 14.14 6.15
C SER A 198 11.33 14.17 7.63
N GLY A 199 12.65 14.15 7.86
CA GLY A 199 13.25 14.10 9.21
C GLY A 199 12.90 15.27 10.13
N ARG A 200 12.35 16.37 9.59
CA ARG A 200 11.86 17.53 10.37
C ARG A 200 10.59 17.21 11.18
N HIS A 201 9.88 16.15 10.79
CA HIS A 201 8.58 15.76 11.33
C HIS A 201 8.64 14.48 12.17
N ARG A 202 9.83 14.10 12.68
CA ARG A 202 10.09 12.85 13.42
C ARG A 202 9.09 12.54 14.56
N TYR A 203 8.36 13.54 15.06
CA TYR A 203 7.47 13.41 16.22
C TYR A 203 6.03 13.91 16.01
N ASP A 204 5.62 14.29 14.79
CA ASP A 204 4.24 14.77 14.60
C ASP A 204 3.19 13.64 14.46
N GLY A 205 3.66 12.39 14.42
CA GLY A 205 2.83 11.20 14.29
C GLY A 205 2.06 11.12 12.97
N SER A 206 2.40 11.94 11.98
CA SER A 206 1.69 11.98 10.69
C SER A 206 1.87 10.69 9.90
N ALA A 207 3.09 10.12 9.86
CA ALA A 207 3.35 8.82 9.27
C ALA A 207 2.52 7.72 9.96
N GLU A 208 2.54 7.70 11.30
CA GLU A 208 1.80 6.73 12.10
C GLU A 208 0.29 6.81 11.83
N LYS A 209 -0.30 8.02 11.80
CA LYS A 209 -1.72 8.23 11.48
C LYS A 209 -2.08 7.77 10.08
N GLN A 210 -1.17 7.91 9.11
CA GLN A 210 -1.42 7.44 7.75
C GLN A 210 -1.38 5.92 7.66
N VAL A 211 -0.41 5.26 8.30
CA VAL A 211 -0.36 3.80 8.29
C VAL A 211 -1.44 3.16 9.15
N GLN A 212 -1.86 3.78 10.27
CA GLN A 212 -3.02 3.33 11.05
C GLN A 212 -4.27 3.27 10.17
N HIS A 213 -4.48 4.30 9.36
CA HIS A 213 -5.61 4.36 8.45
C HIS A 213 -5.49 3.33 7.31
N ALA A 214 -4.28 3.11 6.79
CA ALA A 214 -4.03 2.04 5.83
C ALA A 214 -4.35 0.67 6.44
N CYS A 215 -3.94 0.40 7.69
CA CYS A 215 -4.27 -0.83 8.41
C CYS A 215 -5.79 -1.00 8.53
N GLN A 216 -6.52 0.02 8.99
CA GLN A 216 -7.98 -0.02 9.10
C GLN A 216 -8.68 -0.33 7.77
N THR A 217 -8.15 0.20 6.67
CA THR A 217 -8.76 0.05 5.33
C THR A 217 -8.43 -1.30 4.72
N TYR A 218 -7.15 -1.69 4.69
CA TYR A 218 -6.72 -2.94 4.04
C TYR A 218 -7.09 -4.17 4.85
N LEU A 219 -7.09 -4.12 6.18
CA LEU A 219 -7.66 -5.20 6.99
C LEU A 219 -9.16 -5.35 6.75
N ALA A 220 -9.90 -4.25 6.52
CA ALA A 220 -11.32 -4.32 6.19
C ALA A 220 -11.56 -5.01 4.85
N MET A 221 -10.66 -4.82 3.87
CA MET A 221 -10.70 -5.54 2.59
C MET A 221 -10.41 -7.04 2.77
N LEU A 222 -9.45 -7.41 3.62
CA LEU A 222 -9.16 -8.82 3.93
C LEU A 222 -10.28 -9.47 4.73
N ASP A 223 -10.92 -8.75 5.64
CA ASP A 223 -12.11 -9.20 6.37
C ASP A 223 -13.26 -9.51 5.40
N ASP A 224 -13.47 -8.66 4.40
CA ASP A 224 -14.50 -8.87 3.37
C ASP A 224 -14.18 -10.10 2.50
N LEU A 225 -12.91 -10.28 2.11
CA LEU A 225 -12.46 -11.47 1.39
C LEU A 225 -12.73 -12.74 2.20
N ALA A 226 -12.45 -12.72 3.50
CA ALA A 226 -12.52 -13.88 4.39
C ALA A 226 -13.96 -14.36 4.69
N ARG A 227 -14.97 -13.58 4.32
CA ARG A 227 -16.39 -13.86 4.59
C ARG A 227 -17.00 -14.82 3.60
N ASP A 228 -17.98 -15.59 4.08
CA ASP A 228 -18.78 -16.45 3.21
C ASP A 228 -19.55 -15.56 2.22
N PRO A 229 -19.32 -15.72 0.91
CA PRO A 229 -19.98 -14.89 -0.08
C PRO A 229 -21.50 -15.13 -0.12
N ASN A 230 -22.00 -16.25 0.39
CA ASN A 230 -23.43 -16.56 0.55
C ASN A 230 -24.02 -16.05 1.86
N ASN A 231 -23.20 -15.90 2.89
CA ASN A 231 -23.60 -15.33 4.18
C ASN A 231 -22.46 -14.47 4.76
N VAL A 232 -22.41 -13.19 4.38
CA VAL A 232 -21.31 -12.30 4.80
C VAL A 232 -21.28 -12.01 6.31
N THR A 233 -22.25 -12.48 7.08
CA THR A 233 -22.19 -12.42 8.55
C THR A 233 -21.20 -13.42 9.14
N GLU A 234 -20.84 -14.45 8.37
CA GLU A 234 -19.98 -15.55 8.76
C GLU A 234 -18.67 -15.55 7.96
N TYR A 235 -17.65 -16.19 8.53
CA TYR A 235 -16.40 -16.46 7.83
C TYR A 235 -16.47 -17.79 7.07
N GLN A 236 -15.70 -17.90 5.98
CA GLN A 236 -15.68 -19.10 5.13
C GLN A 236 -15.17 -20.34 5.88
N THR A 237 -14.18 -20.15 6.75
CA THR A 237 -13.47 -21.23 7.46
C THR A 237 -13.04 -20.77 8.85
N LYS A 238 -12.55 -21.72 9.68
CA LYS A 238 -12.00 -21.40 11.00
C LYS A 238 -10.72 -20.57 10.93
N GLU A 239 -9.95 -20.71 9.84
CA GLU A 239 -8.71 -19.96 9.64
C GLU A 239 -8.95 -18.56 9.05
N SER A 240 -10.17 -18.24 8.63
CA SER A 240 -10.52 -16.98 7.97
C SER A 240 -10.30 -15.74 8.83
N SER A 241 -10.21 -15.89 10.16
CA SER A 241 -9.86 -14.77 11.05
C SER A 241 -8.35 -14.49 11.12
N GLN A 242 -7.51 -15.33 10.50
CA GLN A 242 -6.04 -15.30 10.63
C GLN A 242 -5.36 -14.41 9.58
N PHE A 243 -6.00 -13.32 9.16
CA PHE A 243 -5.34 -12.31 8.34
C PHE A 243 -4.65 -11.25 9.20
N GLN A 244 -3.61 -10.63 8.65
CA GLN A 244 -2.88 -9.53 9.27
C GLN A 244 -2.34 -8.60 8.20
N PHE A 245 -1.86 -7.44 8.63
CA PHE A 245 -1.32 -6.41 7.76
C PHE A 245 -0.07 -5.82 8.40
N PHE A 246 0.96 -5.53 7.59
CA PHE A 246 2.18 -4.88 8.06
C PHE A 246 2.21 -3.41 7.66
N ALA A 247 2.76 -2.58 8.53
CA ALA A 247 2.98 -1.18 8.23
C ALA A 247 4.43 -0.81 8.51
N PHE A 248 5.01 -0.04 7.60
CA PHE A 248 6.34 0.52 7.72
C PHE A 248 6.22 2.04 7.78
N THR A 249 6.91 2.66 8.72
CA THR A 249 7.09 4.12 8.69
C THR A 249 8.56 4.47 8.70
N SER A 250 8.91 5.57 8.04
CA SER A 250 10.24 6.15 8.18
C SER A 250 10.16 7.66 8.39
N SER A 251 11.08 8.16 9.21
CA SER A 251 11.41 9.58 9.28
C SER A 251 12.90 9.73 9.04
N ALA A 252 13.26 9.98 7.77
CA ALA A 252 14.62 9.82 7.27
C ALA A 252 15.18 8.42 7.58
N SER A 253 16.30 8.35 8.30
CA SER A 253 16.96 7.10 8.70
C SER A 253 16.30 6.36 9.87
N PHE A 254 15.31 6.95 10.54
CA PHE A 254 14.62 6.28 11.64
C PHE A 254 13.39 5.53 11.11
N TRP A 255 13.27 4.25 11.44
CA TRP A 255 12.25 3.35 10.94
C TRP A 255 11.44 2.72 12.06
N GLU A 256 10.16 2.47 11.80
CA GLU A 256 9.30 1.65 12.64
C GLU A 256 8.58 0.60 11.80
N VAL A 257 8.43 -0.60 12.36
CA VAL A 257 7.67 -1.70 11.77
C VAL A 257 6.53 -2.03 12.70
N HIS A 258 5.33 -2.10 12.14
CA HIS A 258 4.11 -2.42 12.83
C HIS A 258 3.45 -3.65 12.22
N VAL A 259 2.73 -4.39 13.07
CA VAL A 259 1.80 -5.43 12.64
C VAL A 259 0.40 -5.05 13.12
N ALA A 260 -0.60 -5.30 12.29
CA ALA A 260 -1.99 -5.02 12.57
C ALA A 260 -2.89 -6.22 12.24
N TRP A 261 -3.98 -6.36 12.98
CA TRP A 261 -4.97 -7.42 12.81
C TRP A 261 -6.35 -6.92 13.22
N SER A 262 -7.41 -7.66 12.89
CA SER A 262 -8.78 -7.30 13.27
C SER A 262 -9.18 -7.94 14.59
N SER A 263 -10.02 -7.24 15.34
CA SER A 263 -10.81 -7.82 16.43
C SER A 263 -12.10 -7.02 16.59
N LEU A 264 -13.26 -7.68 16.44
CA LEU A 264 -14.57 -7.01 16.44
C LEU A 264 -14.58 -5.86 15.41
N GLU A 265 -15.02 -4.67 15.83
CA GLU A 265 -15.14 -3.45 15.01
C GLU A 265 -13.84 -2.65 14.90
N ASP A 266 -12.75 -3.16 15.47
CA ASP A 266 -11.50 -2.44 15.64
C ASP A 266 -10.34 -3.09 14.88
N CYS A 267 -9.42 -2.23 14.45
CA CYS A 267 -8.08 -2.60 14.03
C CYS A 267 -7.19 -2.60 15.28
N MET A 268 -6.48 -3.68 15.54
CA MET A 268 -5.45 -3.76 16.55
C MET A 268 -4.08 -3.56 15.88
N MET A 269 -3.14 -2.87 16.54
CA MET A 269 -1.81 -2.60 15.99
C MET A 269 -0.73 -2.67 17.07
N GLN A 270 0.45 -3.17 16.74
CA GLN A 270 1.64 -3.17 17.59
C GLN A 270 2.85 -2.69 16.80
N THR A 271 3.65 -1.78 17.36
CA THR A 271 5.02 -1.55 16.89
C THR A 271 5.90 -2.71 17.35
N ILE A 272 6.36 -3.52 16.42
CA ILE A 272 7.17 -4.72 16.69
C ILE A 272 8.67 -4.42 16.66
N TRP A 273 9.09 -3.37 15.96
CA TRP A 273 10.48 -2.96 15.89
C TRP A 273 10.61 -1.47 15.59
N LYS A 274 11.69 -0.86 16.07
CA LYS A 274 12.11 0.51 15.73
C LYS A 274 13.63 0.60 15.73
N GLY A 275 14.20 1.40 14.84
CA GLY A 275 15.65 1.54 14.75
C GLY A 275 16.10 2.61 13.77
N ASP A 276 17.36 2.98 13.87
CA ASP A 276 18.06 3.93 13.02
C ASP A 276 19.01 3.17 12.09
N ILE A 277 18.66 3.10 10.81
CA ILE A 277 19.38 2.29 9.82
C ILE A 277 20.78 2.83 9.47
N ARG A 278 21.22 3.94 10.09
CA ARG A 278 22.64 4.36 10.07
C ARG A 278 23.51 3.44 10.91
N LYS A 279 22.93 2.70 11.85
CA LYS A 279 23.64 1.69 12.62
C LYS A 279 23.52 0.35 11.92
N TYR A 280 24.65 -0.30 11.71
CA TYR A 280 24.72 -1.58 11.02
C TYR A 280 23.80 -2.65 11.63
N SER A 281 23.78 -2.78 12.96
CA SER A 281 22.93 -3.75 13.64
C SER A 281 21.43 -3.50 13.42
N GLU A 282 21.01 -2.24 13.33
CA GLU A 282 19.60 -1.86 13.13
C GLU A 282 19.21 -1.98 11.64
N ALA A 283 20.12 -1.66 10.72
CA ALA A 283 19.95 -1.93 9.28
C ALA A 283 19.83 -3.43 8.99
N LEU A 284 20.75 -4.23 9.54
CA LEU A 284 20.70 -5.69 9.45
C LEU A 284 19.39 -6.22 10.02
N GLN A 285 18.93 -5.65 11.14
CA GLN A 285 17.65 -6.02 11.74
C GLN A 285 16.47 -5.75 10.82
N LEU A 286 16.39 -4.56 10.25
CA LEU A 286 15.31 -4.18 9.35
C LEU A 286 15.26 -5.09 8.12
N ILE A 287 16.41 -5.36 7.49
CA ILE A 287 16.47 -6.20 6.28
C ILE A 287 15.92 -7.60 6.58
N TYR A 288 16.37 -8.26 7.66
CA TYR A 288 15.87 -9.61 7.92
C TYR A 288 14.39 -9.61 8.35
N ILE A 289 13.91 -8.55 9.02
CA ILE A 289 12.47 -8.41 9.36
C ILE A 289 11.64 -8.38 8.07
N VAL A 290 12.08 -7.62 7.07
CA VAL A 290 11.41 -7.53 5.77
C VAL A 290 11.49 -8.85 5.01
N ASP A 291 12.62 -9.55 5.06
CA ASP A 291 12.76 -10.88 4.45
C ASP A 291 11.79 -11.89 5.10
N GLN A 292 11.62 -11.87 6.43
CA GLN A 292 10.62 -12.70 7.12
C GLN A 292 9.17 -12.33 6.74
N ILE A 293 8.87 -11.04 6.55
CA ILE A 293 7.55 -10.57 6.09
C ILE A 293 7.28 -11.01 4.66
N HIS A 294 8.30 -10.96 3.79
CA HIS A 294 8.22 -11.48 2.42
C HIS A 294 7.92 -12.98 2.43
N ASP A 295 8.64 -13.75 3.25
CA ASP A 295 8.41 -15.18 3.44
C ASP A 295 6.99 -15.50 3.94
N PHE A 296 6.50 -14.72 4.91
CA PHE A 296 5.11 -14.80 5.38
C PHE A 296 4.14 -14.51 4.23
N ALA A 297 4.39 -13.48 3.43
CA ALA A 297 3.52 -13.13 2.31
C ALA A 297 3.44 -14.28 1.29
N ILE A 298 4.56 -14.94 0.98
CA ILE A 298 4.61 -16.09 0.06
C ILE A 298 3.87 -17.29 0.65
N LYS A 299 4.16 -17.64 1.91
CA LYS A 299 3.78 -18.93 2.50
C LYS A 299 2.40 -18.91 3.16
N GLN A 300 1.91 -17.74 3.57
CA GLN A 300 0.67 -17.60 4.32
C GLN A 300 -0.32 -16.66 3.62
N HIS A 301 0.07 -15.41 3.34
CA HIS A 301 -0.87 -14.43 2.77
C HIS A 301 -1.35 -14.81 1.36
N TYR A 302 -0.44 -15.16 0.47
CA TYR A 302 -0.78 -15.50 -0.91
C TYR A 302 -1.71 -16.73 -0.99
N PRO A 303 -1.41 -17.87 -0.34
CA PRO A 303 -2.35 -19.00 -0.26
C PRO A 303 -3.66 -18.65 0.44
N PHE A 304 -3.63 -17.84 1.50
CA PHE A 304 -4.84 -17.37 2.18
C PHE A 304 -5.75 -16.64 1.20
N VAL A 305 -5.21 -15.70 0.42
CA VAL A 305 -6.01 -14.93 -0.54
C VAL A 305 -6.62 -15.84 -1.60
N LEU A 306 -5.81 -16.73 -2.20
CA LEU A 306 -6.30 -17.64 -3.24
C LEU A 306 -7.43 -18.55 -2.73
N LYS A 307 -7.22 -19.18 -1.56
CA LYS A 307 -8.23 -20.06 -0.92
C LYS A 307 -9.56 -19.33 -0.74
N HIS A 308 -9.55 -18.10 -0.25
CA HIS A 308 -10.79 -17.35 0.02
C HIS A 308 -11.41 -16.78 -1.26
N LEU A 309 -10.59 -16.46 -2.25
CA LEU A 309 -11.02 -15.95 -3.54
C LEU A 309 -11.79 -17.00 -4.36
N GLU A 310 -11.47 -18.29 -4.19
CA GLU A 310 -12.20 -19.40 -4.82
C GLU A 310 -13.71 -19.36 -4.52
N ALA A 311 -14.09 -19.14 -3.26
CA ALA A 311 -15.50 -19.09 -2.86
C ALA A 311 -16.24 -17.93 -3.53
N TRP A 312 -15.62 -16.76 -3.56
CA TRP A 312 -16.16 -15.57 -4.22
C TRP A 312 -16.28 -15.77 -5.74
N TYR A 313 -15.30 -16.40 -6.35
CA TYR A 313 -15.33 -16.75 -7.77
C TYR A 313 -16.45 -17.75 -8.10
N ALA A 314 -16.65 -18.77 -7.26
CA ALA A 314 -17.74 -19.73 -7.41
C ALA A 314 -19.11 -19.05 -7.35
N ARG A 315 -19.31 -18.11 -6.41
CA ARG A 315 -20.53 -17.31 -6.33
C ARG A 315 -20.74 -16.47 -7.59
N ASP A 316 -19.71 -15.77 -8.06
CA ASP A 316 -19.80 -14.93 -9.26
C ASP A 316 -20.20 -15.73 -10.50
N ARG A 317 -19.64 -16.94 -10.68
CA ARG A 317 -20.01 -17.83 -11.79
C ARG A 317 -21.46 -18.29 -11.76
N GLN A 318 -22.02 -18.59 -10.58
CA GLN A 318 -23.42 -18.98 -10.45
C GLN A 318 -24.38 -17.90 -10.95
N PHE A 319 -24.00 -16.62 -10.78
CA PHE A 319 -24.79 -15.50 -11.27
C PHE A 319 -24.49 -15.16 -12.74
N SER A 320 -23.25 -15.29 -13.19
CA SER A 320 -22.85 -15.01 -14.57
C SER A 320 -23.47 -15.98 -15.59
N MET A 321 -23.73 -17.24 -15.21
CA MET A 321 -24.38 -18.22 -16.10
C MET A 321 -25.90 -17.98 -16.29
N ASN A 322 -26.51 -17.11 -15.48
CA ASN A 322 -27.96 -16.90 -15.44
C ASN A 322 -28.41 -15.53 -15.98
N MET A 323 -27.51 -14.69 -16.51
CA MET A 323 -27.84 -13.30 -16.85
C MET A 323 -27.62 -12.94 -18.33
N GLY A 324 -28.66 -12.38 -18.94
CA GLY A 324 -28.58 -11.62 -20.18
C GLY A 324 -27.85 -10.29 -19.99
N SER A 325 -27.76 -9.47 -21.05
CA SER A 325 -26.95 -8.23 -21.11
C SER A 325 -26.84 -7.45 -19.80
N TRP A 326 -25.59 -7.20 -19.39
CA TRP A 326 -25.17 -6.48 -18.18
C TRP A 326 -25.72 -5.05 -18.05
N ASP A 327 -26.23 -4.46 -19.14
CA ASP A 327 -26.76 -3.10 -19.19
C ASP A 327 -28.01 -2.88 -18.32
N THR A 328 -28.58 -3.94 -17.74
CA THR A 328 -29.83 -3.89 -16.97
C THR A 328 -29.66 -3.89 -15.45
N HIS A 329 -28.43 -4.02 -14.94
CA HIS A 329 -28.20 -4.08 -13.49
C HIS A 329 -27.85 -2.72 -12.88
N PRO A 330 -28.39 -2.41 -11.68
CA PRO A 330 -28.00 -1.21 -10.97
C PRO A 330 -26.53 -1.32 -10.54
N ASP A 331 -25.81 -0.20 -10.67
CA ASP A 331 -24.44 -0.09 -10.19
C ASP A 331 -24.32 -0.45 -8.69
N PRO A 332 -23.17 -1.02 -8.25
CA PRO A 332 -22.97 -1.28 -6.85
C PRO A 332 -22.98 0.05 -6.05
N PRO A 333 -23.49 0.07 -4.81
CA PRO A 333 -23.70 1.33 -4.07
C PRO A 333 -22.45 2.18 -3.88
N TRP A 334 -21.28 1.55 -3.72
CA TRP A 334 -20.01 2.27 -3.59
C TRP A 334 -19.68 3.08 -4.86
N LEU A 335 -20.05 2.57 -6.04
CA LEU A 335 -19.80 3.22 -7.32
C LEU A 335 -20.74 4.40 -7.53
N VAL A 336 -22.00 4.27 -7.10
CA VAL A 336 -22.96 5.38 -7.06
C VAL A 336 -22.43 6.49 -6.15
N LEU A 337 -22.05 6.14 -4.91
CA LEU A 337 -21.51 7.10 -3.95
C LEU A 337 -20.23 7.78 -4.46
N GLU A 338 -19.36 7.03 -5.13
CA GLU A 338 -18.16 7.58 -5.73
C GLU A 338 -18.48 8.61 -6.82
N ARG A 339 -19.42 8.32 -7.72
CA ARG A 339 -19.85 9.28 -8.75
C ARG A 339 -20.39 10.53 -8.10
N GLU A 340 -21.33 10.41 -7.15
CA GLU A 340 -21.91 11.55 -6.43
C GLU A 340 -20.84 12.39 -5.72
N SER A 341 -19.87 11.74 -5.05
CA SER A 341 -18.75 12.42 -4.39
C SER A 341 -17.87 13.18 -5.38
N ARG A 342 -17.67 12.64 -6.59
CA ARG A 342 -16.92 13.31 -7.67
C ARG A 342 -17.68 14.51 -8.22
N THR A 343 -18.98 14.38 -8.50
CA THR A 343 -19.81 15.49 -9.00
C THR A 343 -19.82 16.64 -8.00
N PHE A 344 -20.05 16.34 -6.71
CA PHE A 344 -20.05 17.35 -5.65
C PHE A 344 -18.71 18.10 -5.54
N LYS A 345 -17.58 17.38 -5.59
CA LYS A 345 -16.23 18.00 -5.57
C LYS A 345 -16.01 18.91 -6.80
N GLN A 346 -16.49 18.51 -7.98
CA GLN A 346 -16.38 19.30 -9.20
C GLN A 346 -17.24 20.57 -9.15
N GLU A 347 -18.47 20.49 -8.66
CA GLU A 347 -19.36 21.63 -8.49
C GLU A 347 -18.78 22.65 -7.50
N LYS A 348 -18.33 22.19 -6.33
CA LYS A 348 -17.67 23.06 -5.34
C LYS A 348 -16.43 23.75 -5.92
N ALA A 349 -15.61 23.03 -6.67
CA ALA A 349 -14.44 23.62 -7.33
C ALA A 349 -14.82 24.65 -8.40
N ARG A 350 -15.95 24.46 -9.11
CA ARG A 350 -16.49 25.42 -10.07
C ARG A 350 -16.97 26.68 -9.36
N GLU A 351 -17.75 26.56 -8.29
CA GLU A 351 -18.24 27.67 -7.48
C GLU A 351 -17.09 28.50 -6.89
N GLU A 352 -16.06 27.84 -6.34
CA GLU A 352 -14.88 28.54 -5.82
C GLU A 352 -14.13 29.31 -6.91
N ARG A 353 -14.04 28.75 -8.12
CA ARG A 353 -13.44 29.44 -9.28
C ARG A 353 -14.25 30.66 -9.69
N GLU A 354 -15.58 30.55 -9.70
CA GLU A 354 -16.48 31.67 -10.00
C GLU A 354 -16.41 32.76 -8.93
N ALA A 355 -16.47 32.40 -7.66
CA ALA A 355 -16.29 33.33 -6.54
C ALA A 355 -14.95 34.08 -6.60
N ARG A 356 -13.85 33.38 -6.97
CA ARG A 356 -12.53 34.01 -7.19
C ARG A 356 -12.53 34.99 -8.38
N LYS A 357 -13.25 34.69 -9.46
CA LYS A 357 -13.39 35.61 -10.61
C LYS A 357 -14.17 36.87 -10.20
N THR A 358 -15.29 36.72 -9.50
CA THR A 358 -16.12 37.85 -9.01
C THR A 358 -15.34 38.72 -8.03
N ARG A 359 -14.54 38.12 -7.13
CA ARG A 359 -13.69 38.87 -6.20
C ARG A 359 -12.58 39.65 -6.90
N LYS A 360 -11.98 39.10 -7.96
CA LYS A 360 -11.00 39.82 -8.80
C LYS A 360 -11.63 40.92 -9.65
N GLY A 361 -12.88 40.76 -10.09
CA GLY A 361 -13.64 41.78 -10.82
C GLY A 361 -14.08 42.98 -9.95
N ARG A 362 -14.18 42.80 -8.63
CA ARG A 362 -14.52 43.86 -7.65
C ARG A 362 -13.33 44.67 -7.12
N ILE A 363 -12.09 44.26 -7.40
CA ILE A 363 -10.93 45.09 -7.08
C ILE A 363 -10.84 46.14 -8.20
N GLU A 364 -11.39 47.33 -7.96
CA GLU A 364 -11.14 48.50 -8.80
C GLU A 364 -9.64 48.66 -9.00
N LYS A 365 -9.22 48.81 -10.26
CA LYS A 365 -7.83 49.12 -10.60
C LYS A 365 -7.40 50.36 -9.80
N PRO A 366 -6.40 50.29 -8.91
CA PRO A 366 -5.90 51.51 -8.29
C PRO A 366 -5.37 52.41 -9.40
N LYS A 367 -5.78 53.70 -9.37
CA LYS A 367 -5.27 54.74 -10.28
C LYS A 367 -3.74 54.68 -10.31
N PRO A 368 -3.10 54.76 -11.48
CA PRO A 368 -1.65 54.66 -11.59
C PRO A 368 -1.01 55.90 -10.96
N SER A 369 -0.51 55.79 -9.71
CA SER A 369 0.38 56.80 -9.15
C SER A 369 1.75 56.64 -9.81
N LYS A 370 2.22 57.69 -10.49
CA LYS A 370 3.57 57.80 -11.03
C LYS A 370 4.60 57.65 -9.90
N ARG A 371 5.19 56.46 -9.72
CA ARG A 371 6.39 56.26 -8.91
C ARG A 371 7.36 55.30 -9.61
N ALA A 372 8.62 55.68 -9.50
CA ALA A 372 9.83 55.18 -10.17
C ALA A 372 10.03 53.64 -10.16
N PRO A 373 10.83 53.10 -11.11
CA PRO A 373 10.94 51.67 -11.33
C PRO A 373 11.66 50.99 -10.16
N ARG A 374 10.92 50.23 -9.35
CA ARG A 374 11.48 49.23 -8.45
C ARG A 374 11.55 47.89 -9.17
N LYS A 375 12.78 47.41 -9.35
CA LYS A 375 13.10 46.03 -9.70
C LYS A 375 12.43 45.07 -8.70
N GLY A 376 11.82 43.99 -9.18
CA GLY A 376 11.67 42.76 -8.40
C GLY A 376 10.28 42.13 -8.36
N LYS A 377 10.28 40.83 -8.69
CA LYS A 377 9.38 39.75 -8.23
C LYS A 377 8.01 39.65 -8.90
N GLY A 378 8.03 39.23 -10.17
CA GLY A 378 6.92 38.53 -10.80
C GLY A 378 7.26 37.06 -11.02
N LYS A 379 6.32 36.17 -10.64
CA LYS A 379 6.25 34.71 -10.87
C LYS A 379 7.05 33.83 -9.89
N ALA A 380 6.45 33.55 -8.73
CA ALA A 380 6.90 32.54 -7.76
C ALA A 380 5.98 31.30 -7.69
N TRP A 381 5.11 31.05 -8.68
CA TRP A 381 4.14 29.94 -8.66
C TRP A 381 4.30 28.97 -9.85
N ASN A 382 5.53 28.84 -10.34
CA ASN A 382 5.90 27.76 -11.26
C ASN A 382 7.37 27.33 -11.10
N TRP A 383 8.15 28.00 -10.24
CA TRP A 383 9.53 27.61 -9.98
C TRP A 383 9.59 26.34 -9.15
N GLU A 384 8.84 26.21 -8.07
CA GLU A 384 8.88 25.03 -7.19
C GLU A 384 8.48 23.72 -7.91
N LEU A 385 7.53 23.77 -8.87
CA LEU A 385 7.17 22.63 -9.71
C LEU A 385 8.18 22.35 -10.83
N LEU A 386 8.82 23.39 -11.39
CA LEU A 386 9.93 23.22 -12.34
C LEU A 386 11.22 22.75 -11.65
N GLU A 387 11.42 23.16 -10.41
CA GLU A 387 12.58 22.85 -9.58
C GLU A 387 12.43 21.43 -9.03
N GLN A 388 11.23 21.02 -8.59
CA GLN A 388 10.93 19.61 -8.34
C GLN A 388 11.05 18.72 -9.59
N ARG A 389 10.76 19.25 -10.79
CA ARG A 389 10.89 18.50 -12.04
C ARG A 389 12.35 18.42 -12.52
N LYS A 390 13.10 19.51 -12.35
CA LYS A 390 14.55 19.55 -12.60
C LYS A 390 15.33 18.72 -11.58
N GLU A 391 14.97 18.75 -10.30
CA GLU A 391 15.52 17.88 -9.27
C GLU A 391 15.20 16.41 -9.58
N ARG A 392 14.01 16.09 -10.10
CA ARG A 392 13.69 14.72 -10.58
C ARG A 392 14.55 14.29 -11.76
N GLU A 393 14.87 15.21 -12.68
CA GLU A 393 15.72 14.93 -13.84
C GLU A 393 17.20 14.84 -13.44
N GLU A 394 17.72 15.78 -12.64
CA GLU A 394 19.11 15.79 -12.15
C GLU A 394 19.40 14.63 -11.19
N VAL A 395 18.50 14.33 -10.24
CA VAL A 395 18.65 13.16 -9.35
C VAL A 395 18.48 11.86 -10.15
N GLY A 396 17.61 11.83 -11.16
CA GLY A 396 17.48 10.70 -12.07
C GLY A 396 18.77 10.42 -12.85
N GLU A 397 19.41 11.46 -13.39
CA GLU A 397 20.68 11.37 -14.11
C GLU A 397 21.85 11.02 -13.17
N GLU A 398 21.89 11.57 -11.96
CA GLU A 398 22.94 11.26 -10.97
C GLU A 398 22.79 9.82 -10.43
N VAL A 399 21.57 9.34 -10.24
CA VAL A 399 21.28 7.94 -9.88
C VAL A 399 21.66 7.00 -11.01
N ILE A 400 21.34 7.33 -12.27
CA ILE A 400 21.79 6.54 -13.43
C ILE A 400 23.33 6.53 -13.53
N ALA A 401 24.00 7.67 -13.29
CA ALA A 401 25.46 7.78 -13.30
C ALA A 401 26.13 7.03 -12.14
N MET A 402 25.50 6.96 -10.97
CA MET A 402 25.98 6.17 -9.83
C MET A 402 25.76 4.67 -10.03
N LEU A 403 24.62 4.27 -10.60
CA LEU A 403 24.27 2.87 -10.89
C LEU A 403 25.06 2.29 -12.08
N SER A 404 25.62 3.14 -12.94
CA SER A 404 26.41 2.72 -14.13
C SER A 404 27.91 2.55 -13.86
N ARG A 405 28.39 2.72 -12.61
CA ARG A 405 29.81 2.51 -12.29
C ARG A 405 30.13 1.02 -12.30
N PRO A 406 31.08 0.55 -13.14
CA PRO A 406 31.54 -0.84 -13.09
C PRO A 406 32.14 -1.13 -11.73
N ILE A 407 31.76 -2.26 -11.13
CA ILE A 407 32.43 -2.82 -9.96
C ILE A 407 33.82 -3.23 -10.42
N SER A 408 34.84 -2.46 -10.03
CA SER A 408 36.23 -2.82 -10.26
C SER A 408 36.59 -3.98 -9.34
N ILE A 409 36.55 -5.18 -9.89
CA ILE A 409 37.16 -6.36 -9.28
C ILE A 409 38.68 -6.16 -9.38
N SER A 410 39.32 -5.78 -8.28
CA SER A 410 40.78 -5.88 -8.15
C SER A 410 41.11 -7.36 -8.07
N SER A 411 41.79 -7.84 -9.11
CA SER A 411 42.48 -9.12 -9.12
C SER A 411 43.91 -8.87 -8.69
N ASP A 412 44.13 -8.77 -7.38
CA ASP A 412 45.48 -8.86 -6.82
C ASP A 412 45.67 -10.27 -6.28
N SER A 413 46.27 -11.08 -7.13
CA SER A 413 46.91 -12.35 -6.79
C SER A 413 48.38 -12.08 -6.53
N ASP A 414 48.81 -12.31 -5.29
CA ASP A 414 50.12 -12.84 -4.90
C ASP A 414 49.91 -13.86 -3.78
#